data_AF-A0A662H537-F1
#
_entry.id   AF-A0A662H537-F1
#
_cell.length_a   1.000
_cell.length_b   1.000
_cell.length_c   1.000
_cell.angle_alpha   90.00
_cell.angle_beta   90.00
_cell.angle_gamma   90.00
#
_symmetry.space_group_name_H-M   'P 1'
#
loop_
_entity.id
_entity.type
_entity.pdbx_description
1 polymer ?
#
loop_
_entity_poly.entity_id
_entity_poly.type
_entity_poly.pdbx_seq_one_letter_code
_entity_poly.pdbx_strand_id
1 'polypeptide(L)' 'MTGGKIVVCGRVGEVLPTFYIDGIASSVKVKGEKIKGPFYLFLGDVLGDIECRGRLYVSVKNNPDFKVFESLLETMSDDC' A
#
# COMPACT_ATOMS: atom_id res chain seq x y z
N MET A 1 -3.18 -2.21 -13.06
CA MET A 1 -1.91 -2.92 -12.75
C MET A 1 -2.20 -4.41 -12.66
N THR A 2 -1.48 -5.26 -13.40
CA THR A 2 -1.78 -6.71 -13.49
C THR A 2 -0.97 -7.60 -12.55
N GLY A 3 0.04 -7.05 -11.87
CA GLY A 3 0.90 -7.81 -10.97
C GLY A 3 2.17 -7.05 -10.57
N GLY A 4 3.00 -7.69 -9.74
CA GLY A 4 4.29 -7.15 -9.32
C GLY A 4 4.22 -6.19 -8.12
N LYS A 5 5.32 -5.46 -7.88
CA LYS A 5 5.44 -4.52 -6.77
C LYS A 5 5.94 -3.17 -7.28
N ILE A 6 5.25 -2.10 -6.91
CA ILE A 6 5.70 -0.72 -7.10
C ILE A 6 5.94 -0.13 -5.71
N VAL A 7 7.09 0.52 -5.51
CA VAL A 7 7.42 1.19 -4.25
C VAL A 7 7.69 2.64 -4.55
N VAL A 8 6.89 3.53 -3.96
CA VAL A 8 7.06 4.97 -4.08
C VAL A 8 7.59 5.51 -2.76
N CYS A 9 8.88 5.86 -2.78
CA CYS A 9 9.54 6.50 -1.64
C CYS A 9 9.29 8.01 -1.57
N GLY A 10 8.75 8.64 -2.62
CA GLY A 10 8.43 10.07 -2.67
C GLY A 10 6.94 10.38 -2.43
N ARG A 11 6.48 11.54 -2.92
CA ARG A 11 5.08 11.95 -2.88
C ARG A 11 4.33 11.42 -4.13
N VAL A 12 3.16 10.82 -3.93
CA VAL A 12 2.32 10.23 -4.99
C VAL A 12 1.22 11.17 -5.47
N GLY A 13 0.80 12.12 -4.63
CA GLY A 13 -0.34 13.00 -4.91
C GLY A 13 -1.64 12.28 -4.62
N GLU A 14 -2.09 11.40 -5.51
CA GLU A 14 -3.34 10.64 -5.39
C GLU A 14 -3.14 9.17 -5.78
N VAL A 15 -3.92 8.28 -5.18
CA VAL A 15 -4.02 6.87 -5.56
C VAL A 15 -5.35 6.63 -6.25
N LEU A 16 -5.34 5.80 -7.29
CA LEU A 16 -6.56 5.50 -8.05
C LEU A 16 -7.60 4.80 -7.14
N PRO A 17 -8.90 5.14 -7.25
CA PRO A 17 -9.95 4.52 -6.45
C PRO A 17 -10.12 3.00 -6.63
N THR A 18 -9.48 2.43 -7.65
CA THR A 18 -9.48 1.00 -7.97
C THR A 18 -8.44 0.19 -7.19
N PHE A 19 -7.73 0.85 -6.28
CA PHE A 19 -6.83 0.24 -5.32
C PHE A 19 -7.47 0.16 -3.95
N TYR A 20 -7.29 -0.98 -3.28
CA TYR A 20 -7.76 -1.23 -1.94
C TYR A 20 -6.60 -1.10 -0.96
N ILE A 21 -6.80 -0.39 0.15
CA ILE A 21 -5.79 -0.38 1.22
C ILE A 21 -5.85 -1.70 1.98
N ASP A 22 -4.69 -2.33 2.19
CA ASP A 22 -4.55 -3.62 2.87
C ASP A 22 -3.86 -3.45 4.24
N GLY A 23 -2.96 -2.48 4.38
CA GLY A 23 -2.31 -2.23 5.67
C GLY A 23 -1.13 -1.28 5.60
N ILE A 24 -0.34 -1.27 6.69
CA ILE A 24 0.91 -0.52 6.79
C ILE A 24 2.08 -1.49 6.94
N ALA A 25 2.93 -1.57 5.92
CA ALA A 25 4.11 -2.40 5.93
C ALA A 25 5.31 -1.66 6.53
N SER A 26 6.00 -2.27 7.50
CA SER A 26 7.21 -1.71 8.12
C SER A 26 8.43 -1.70 7.20
N SER A 27 8.44 -2.56 6.18
CA SER A 27 9.49 -2.62 5.16
C SER A 27 9.00 -3.37 3.92
N VAL A 28 9.68 -3.16 2.80
CA VAL A 28 9.41 -3.89 1.54
C VAL A 28 10.71 -4.42 0.97
N LYS A 29 10.66 -5.66 0.46
CA LYS A 29 11.78 -6.28 -0.26
C LYS A 29 11.51 -6.26 -1.76
N VAL A 30 12.40 -5.61 -2.51
CA VAL A 30 12.35 -5.52 -3.98
C VAL A 30 13.70 -5.93 -4.54
N LYS A 31 13.72 -6.92 -5.44
CA LYS A 31 14.94 -7.40 -6.14
C LYS A 31 16.17 -7.65 -5.23
N GLY A 32 15.94 -8.08 -3.99
CA GLY A 32 17.02 -8.37 -3.02
C GLY A 32 17.31 -7.24 -2.02
N GLU A 33 16.90 -6.01 -2.33
CA GLU A 33 17.06 -4.87 -1.45
C GLU A 33 15.87 -4.74 -0.49
N LYS A 34 16.16 -4.47 0.79
CA LYS A 34 15.15 -4.22 1.81
C LYS A 34 15.07 -2.71 2.06
N ILE A 35 13.96 -2.12 1.64
CA ILE A 35 13.66 -0.70 1.87
C ILE A 35 12.88 -0.60 3.17
N LYS A 36 13.39 0.20 4.12
CA LYS A 36 12.72 0.45 5.41
C LYS A 36 11.60 1.48 5.23
N GLY A 37 10.46 1.18 5.82
CA GLY A 37 9.25 2.00 5.77
C GLY A 37 9.13 2.98 6.94
N PRO A 38 7.90 3.34 7.34
CA PRO A 38 6.62 2.68 7.02
C PRO A 38 6.05 3.01 5.63
N PHE A 39 5.30 2.06 5.06
CA PHE A 39 4.62 2.16 3.76
C PHE A 39 3.13 1.79 3.87
N TYR A 40 2.24 2.60 3.31
CA TYR A 40 0.88 2.16 3.00
C TYR A 40 0.93 1.11 1.91
N LEU A 41 0.30 -0.04 2.13
CA LEU A 41 0.17 -1.11 1.17
C LEU A 41 -1.22 -1.07 0.53
N PHE A 42 -1.23 -0.88 -0.78
CA PHE A 42 -2.43 -0.95 -1.60
C PHE A 42 -2.38 -2.18 -2.52
N LEU A 43 -3.49 -2.89 -2.62
CA LEU A 43 -3.72 -4.00 -3.54
C LEU A 43 -4.51 -3.51 -4.74
N GLY A 44 -4.10 -3.90 -5.94
CA GLY A 44 -4.74 -3.41 -7.14
C GLY A 44 -3.91 -3.57 -8.40
N ASP A 45 -4.37 -3.08 -9.54
CA ASP A 45 -5.61 -2.32 -9.70
C ASP A 45 -6.68 -3.25 -10.26
N VAL A 46 -7.88 -3.24 -9.66
CA VAL A 46 -8.93 -4.24 -9.93
C VAL A 46 -9.41 -4.23 -11.38
N LEU A 47 -9.33 -3.07 -12.06
CA LEU A 47 -9.68 -2.97 -13.47
C LEU A 47 -8.62 -3.60 -14.37
N GLY A 48 -7.36 -3.63 -13.92
CA GLY A 48 -6.27 -4.30 -14.62
C GLY A 48 -6.21 -5.79 -14.34
N ASP A 49 -6.54 -6.22 -13.12
CA ASP A 49 -6.54 -7.63 -12.71
C ASP A 49 -7.53 -7.82 -11.55
N ILE A 50 -8.59 -8.60 -11.78
CA ILE A 50 -9.66 -8.85 -10.81
C ILE A 50 -9.10 -9.53 -9.54
N GLU A 51 -8.03 -10.32 -9.68
CA GLU A 51 -7.33 -10.96 -8.57
C GLU A 51 -6.46 -9.99 -7.74
N CYS A 52 -6.35 -8.72 -8.15
CA CYS A 52 -5.59 -7.66 -7.47
C CYS A 52 -4.15 -8.07 -7.10
N ARG A 53 -3.46 -8.80 -8.00
CA ARG A 53 -2.11 -9.34 -7.71
C ARG A 53 -1.02 -8.29 -7.63
N GLY A 54 -1.29 -7.07 -8.07
CA GLY A 54 -0.35 -5.97 -7.96
C GLY A 54 -0.33 -5.35 -6.56
N ARG A 55 0.86 -4.95 -6.13
CA ARG A 55 1.07 -4.32 -4.82
C ARG A 55 1.74 -2.98 -4.98
N LEU A 56 1.11 -1.93 -4.46
CA LEU A 56 1.63 -0.57 -4.44
C LEU A 56 1.98 -0.18 -3.00
N TYR A 57 3.25 0.12 -2.77
CA TYR A 57 3.76 0.59 -1.49
C TYR A 57 4.03 2.09 -1.57
N VAL A 58 3.41 2.88 -0.70
CA VAL A 58 3.56 4.35 -0.69
C VAL A 58 4.14 4.80 0.64
N SER A 59 5.20 5.61 0.62
CA SER A 59 5.85 6.08 1.85
C SER A 59 4.88 6.91 2.70
N VAL A 60 4.68 6.51 3.96
CA VAL A 60 3.81 7.25 4.89
C VAL A 60 4.37 8.64 5.18
N LYS A 61 5.70 8.74 5.37
CA LYS A 61 6.36 10.01 5.75
C LYS A 61 6.18 11.13 4.74
N ASN A 62 6.10 10.78 3.45
CA ASN A 62 6.02 11.74 2.35
C ASN A 62 4.59 11.97 1.85
N ASN A 63 3.60 11.30 2.43
CA ASN A 63 2.19 11.36 2.01
C ASN A 63 1.26 11.44 3.24
N PRO A 64 1.32 12.54 4.03
CA PRO A 64 0.49 12.71 5.22
C PRO A 64 -1.01 12.75 4.90
N ASP A 65 -1.35 13.18 3.69
CA ASP A 65 -2.73 13.26 3.17
C ASP A 65 -3.43 11.88 3.18
N PHE A 66 -2.65 10.78 3.17
CA PHE A 66 -3.17 9.41 3.11
C PHE A 66 -3.53 8.84 4.48
N LYS A 67 -3.31 9.61 5.57
CA LYS A 67 -3.68 9.19 6.92
C LYS A 67 -5.17 8.87 7.05
N VAL A 68 -6.01 9.49 6.22
CA VAL A 68 -7.46 9.18 6.16
C VAL A 68 -7.73 7.70 5.82
N PHE A 69 -6.85 7.04 5.07
CA PHE A 69 -7.04 5.62 4.75
C PHE A 69 -6.75 4.70 5.94
N GLU A 70 -6.04 5.17 6.97
CA GLU A 70 -5.80 4.37 8.19
C GLU A 70 -7.09 4.04 8.92
N SER A 71 -8.13 4.88 8.82
CA SER A 71 -9.43 4.59 9.42
C SER A 71 -10.21 3.49 8.70
N LEU A 72 -9.80 3.13 7.47
CA LEU A 72 -10.38 2.03 6.70
C LEU A 72 -9.71 0.69 7.01
N LEU A 73 -8.62 0.69 7.77
CA LEU A 73 -7.98 -0.53 8.25
C LEU A 73 -8.75 -1.01 9.48
N GLU A 74 -9.44 -2.13 9.36
CA GLU A 74 -10.03 -2.78 10.53
C GLU A 74 -8.90 -3.22 11.48
N THR A 75 -8.96 -2.71 12.71
CA THR A 75 -8.13 -3.26 13.78
C THR A 75 -8.89 -4.48 14.27
N MET A 76 -8.47 -5.68 13.85
CA MET A 76 -8.87 -6.89 14.58
C MET A 76 -8.24 -6.78 15.96
N SER A 77 -8.98 -6.23 16.92
CA SER A 77 -8.66 -6.40 18.32
C SER A 77 -8.80 -7.89 18.60
N ASP A 78 -7.68 -8.54 18.90
CA ASP A 78 -7.63 -9.89 19.46
C ASP A 78 -8.31 -9.87 20.84
N ASP A 79 -9.65 -9.81 20.87
CA ASP A 79 -10.42 -10.15 22.07
C ASP A 79 -10.43 -11.68 22.17
N CYS A 80 -9.39 -12.19 22.86
CA CYS A 80 -9.32 -13.55 23.39
C CYS A 80 -10.22 -13.72 24.63
#